data_AF-A0AAP8T255-F1
#
_entry.id   AF-A0AAP8T255-F1
#
_cell.length_a   1.000
_cell.length_b   1.000
_cell.length_c   1.000
_cell.angle_alpha   90.00
_cell.angle_beta   90.00
_cell.angle_gamma   90.00
#
_symmetry.space_group_name_H-M   'P 1'
#
loop_
_entity.id
_entity.type
_entity.pdbx_description
1 polymer ?
#
loop_
_entity_poly.entity_id
_entity_poly.type
_entity_poly.pdbx_seq_one_letter_code
_entity_poly.pdbx_strand_id
1 'polypeptide(L)'
;YYLSRGMKIDDFAHNLSFFFSNGLDAEYSVIGRVARRIWAVAMKEKYGASERSQKLKYHVQTSGRSLHAQEMAFNDIRTTLQALMAL
;
A
#
# COMPACT_ATOMS: atom_id res chain seq x y z
N TYR A 1 10.85 -15.16 9.15
CA TYR A 1 11.12 -14.84 10.56
C TYR A 1 9.99 -15.29 11.50
N TYR A 2 8.77 -14.73 11.48
CA TYR A 2 7.72 -15.18 12.42
C TYR A 2 7.28 -16.64 12.25
N LEU A 3 7.06 -17.10 11.02
CA LEU A 3 6.77 -18.51 10.73
C LEU A 3 7.92 -19.43 11.16
N SER A 4 9.18 -19.03 10.90
CA SER A 4 10.36 -19.79 11.34
C SER A 4 10.58 -19.76 12.87
N ARG A 5 9.81 -18.95 13.60
CA ARG A 5 9.76 -18.91 15.07
C ARG A 5 8.55 -19.67 15.63
N GLY A 6 7.82 -20.42 14.79
CA GLY A 6 6.71 -21.27 15.19
C GLY A 6 5.36 -20.57 15.38
N MET A 7 5.25 -19.28 15.02
CA MET A 7 3.98 -18.54 15.11
C MET A 7 3.06 -18.93 13.96
N LYS A 8 1.73 -19.01 14.20
CA LYS A 8 0.76 -19.21 13.12
C LYS A 8 0.59 -17.92 12.34
N ILE A 9 0.32 -18.03 11.04
CA ILE A 9 0.18 -16.87 10.15
C ILE A 9 -0.92 -15.90 10.63
N ASP A 10 -2.04 -16.44 11.10
CA ASP A 10 -3.19 -15.67 11.54
C ASP A 10 -2.95 -14.93 12.88
N ASP A 11 -1.94 -15.31 13.65
CA ASP A 11 -1.62 -14.65 14.93
C ASP A 11 -1.02 -13.25 14.72
N PHE A 12 -0.39 -13.00 13.56
CA PHE A 12 0.32 -11.74 13.32
C PHE A 12 -0.04 -11.04 12.02
N ALA A 13 -0.50 -11.75 10.98
CA ALA A 13 -0.74 -11.14 9.67
C ALA A 13 -1.78 -10.01 9.71
N HIS A 14 -2.81 -10.15 10.54
CA HIS A 14 -3.83 -9.11 10.74
C HIS A 14 -3.28 -7.83 11.41
N ASN A 15 -2.10 -7.89 12.03
CA ASN A 15 -1.42 -6.74 12.64
C ASN A 15 -0.48 -6.02 11.66
N LEU A 16 -0.31 -6.54 10.45
CA LEU A 16 0.50 -5.89 9.44
C LEU A 16 -0.25 -4.72 8.80
N SER A 17 0.47 -3.63 8.57
CA SER A 17 0.03 -2.45 7.83
C SER A 17 1.14 -2.03 6.87
N PHE A 18 0.75 -1.46 5.74
CA PHE A 18 1.66 -1.03 4.69
C PHE A 18 1.60 0.49 4.50
N PHE A 19 2.67 1.05 3.96
CA PHE A 19 2.78 2.46 3.67
C PHE A 19 3.33 2.64 2.26
N PHE A 20 2.60 3.36 1.41
CA PHE A 20 2.98 3.62 0.02
C PHE A 20 3.12 5.12 -0.23
N SER A 21 4.01 5.48 -1.16
CA SER A 21 4.07 6.81 -1.76
C SER A 21 3.20 6.84 -3.02
N ASN A 22 2.56 7.97 -3.33
CA ASN A 22 1.81 8.20 -4.57
C ASN A 22 2.45 9.30 -5.40
N GLY A 23 2.95 8.97 -6.60
CA GLY A 23 3.48 9.93 -7.57
C GLY A 23 2.48 10.23 -8.70
N LEU A 24 2.98 10.84 -9.78
CA LEU A 24 2.16 11.18 -10.96
C LEU A 24 2.25 10.13 -12.07
N ASP A 25 3.18 9.18 -12.00
CA ASP A 25 3.30 8.10 -12.97
C ASP A 25 2.05 7.21 -12.94
N ALA A 26 1.67 6.66 -14.10
CA ALA A 26 0.41 5.95 -14.28
C ALA A 26 0.27 4.71 -13.37
N GLU A 27 1.38 4.10 -12.98
CA GLU A 27 1.47 2.93 -12.11
C GLU A 27 0.89 3.19 -10.72
N TYR A 28 1.01 4.43 -10.23
CA TYR A 28 0.49 4.84 -8.92
C TYR A 28 -1.04 4.76 -8.86
N SER A 29 -1.74 4.91 -9.99
CA SER A 29 -3.20 4.73 -10.07
C SER A 29 -3.66 3.30 -9.71
N VAL A 30 -2.77 2.31 -9.80
CA VAL A 30 -3.10 0.89 -9.59
C VAL A 30 -2.33 0.23 -8.44
N ILE A 31 -1.44 0.96 -7.76
CA ILE A 31 -0.53 0.36 -6.77
C ILE A 31 -1.29 -0.36 -5.64
N GLY A 32 -2.33 0.27 -5.09
CA GLY A 32 -3.13 -0.29 -3.99
C GLY A 32 -3.93 -1.54 -4.39
N ARG A 33 -4.53 -1.56 -5.59
CA ARG A 33 -5.31 -2.73 -6.06
C ARG A 33 -4.41 -3.92 -6.39
N VAL A 34 -3.23 -3.66 -6.96
CA VAL A 34 -2.24 -4.71 -7.25
C VAL A 34 -1.68 -5.29 -5.96
N ALA A 35 -1.27 -4.44 -5.00
CA ALA A 35 -0.77 -4.88 -3.70
C ALA A 35 -1.79 -5.75 -2.95
N ARG A 36 -3.06 -5.33 -2.89
CA ARG A 36 -4.14 -6.12 -2.27
C ARG A 36 -4.31 -7.49 -2.93
N ARG A 37 -4.31 -7.56 -4.27
CA ARG A 37 -4.52 -8.83 -4.99
C ARG A 37 -3.37 -9.80 -4.77
N ILE A 38 -2.12 -9.33 -4.88
CA ILE A 38 -0.94 -10.16 -4.65
C ILE A 38 -0.94 -10.69 -3.21
N TRP A 39 -1.23 -9.83 -2.24
CA TRP A 39 -1.30 -10.22 -0.84
C TRP A 39 -2.38 -11.27 -0.58
N ALA A 40 -3.62 -11.02 -1.03
CA ALA A 40 -4.73 -11.94 -0.81
C ALA A 40 -4.46 -13.34 -1.40
N VAL A 41 -3.97 -13.40 -2.64
CA VAL A 41 -3.63 -14.67 -3.30
C VAL A 41 -2.50 -15.39 -2.56
N ALA A 42 -1.43 -14.70 -2.20
CA ALA A 42 -0.32 -15.32 -1.48
C ALA A 42 -0.76 -15.82 -0.09
N MET A 43 -1.51 -15.02 0.66
CA MET A 43 -2.01 -15.38 1.99
C MET A 43 -2.93 -16.60 1.94
N LYS A 44 -3.78 -16.70 0.92
CA LYS A 44 -4.67 -17.83 0.73
C LYS A 44 -3.94 -19.08 0.24
N GLU A 45 -3.27 -19.00 -0.90
CA GLU A 45 -2.77 -20.17 -1.62
C GLU A 45 -1.44 -20.68 -1.08
N LYS A 46 -0.56 -19.78 -0.61
CA LYS A 46 0.76 -20.17 -0.08
C LYS A 46 0.76 -20.38 1.42
N TYR A 47 -0.02 -19.59 2.17
CA TYR A 47 0.02 -19.61 3.63
C TYR A 47 -1.25 -20.16 4.28
N GLY A 48 -2.32 -20.47 3.53
CA GLY A 48 -3.55 -21.02 4.06
C GLY A 48 -4.23 -20.12 5.10
N ALA A 49 -4.01 -18.81 5.04
CA ALA A 49 -4.45 -17.88 6.06
C ALA A 49 -5.95 -17.57 5.97
N SER A 50 -6.55 -17.20 7.10
CA SER A 50 -7.95 -16.78 7.18
C SER A 50 -8.27 -15.57 6.30
N GLU A 51 -9.57 -15.36 6.01
CA GLU A 51 -10.03 -14.19 5.25
C GLU A 51 -9.58 -12.85 5.86
N ARG A 52 -9.47 -12.77 7.19
CA ARG A 52 -9.01 -11.55 7.86
C ARG A 52 -7.56 -11.24 7.52
N SER A 53 -6.70 -12.25 7.50
CA SER A 53 -5.28 -12.12 7.19
C SER A 53 -5.02 -11.85 5.70
N GLN A 54 -5.97 -12.18 4.83
CA GLN A 54 -5.92 -11.86 3.39
C GLN A 54 -6.21 -10.38 3.08
N LYS A 55 -6.69 -9.58 4.05
CA LYS A 55 -7.00 -8.16 3.86
C LYS A 55 -5.78 -7.28 4.14
N LEU A 56 -5.11 -6.85 3.08
CA LEU A 56 -4.02 -5.88 3.17
C LEU A 56 -4.58 -4.49 3.51
N LYS A 57 -4.12 -3.94 4.64
CA LYS A 57 -4.38 -2.55 5.06
C LYS A 57 -3.19 -1.68 4.70
N TYR A 58 -3.44 -0.48 4.20
CA TYR A 58 -2.37 0.45 3.89
C TYR A 58 -2.75 1.90 4.16
N HIS A 59 -1.72 2.72 4.32
CA HIS A 59 -1.78 4.18 4.21
C HIS A 59 -1.03 4.61 2.94
N VAL A 60 -1.51 5.69 2.29
CA VAL A 60 -0.84 6.31 1.15
C VAL A 60 -0.55 7.76 1.47
N GLN A 61 0.68 8.19 1.22
CA GLN A 61 1.08 9.59 1.28
C GLN A 61 1.49 10.09 -0.11
N THR A 62 1.21 11.34 -0.41
CA THR A 62 1.64 11.99 -1.66
C THR A 62 3.17 12.09 -1.73
N SER A 63 3.71 12.12 -2.94
CA SER A 63 5.15 12.07 -3.17
C SER A 63 5.80 13.40 -2.83
N GLY A 64 6.58 13.43 -1.75
CA GLY A 64 7.42 14.58 -1.40
C GLY A 64 8.44 14.94 -2.50
N ARG A 65 8.88 13.97 -3.30
CA ARG A 65 9.80 14.19 -4.44
C ARG A 65 9.15 14.99 -5.57
N SER A 66 7.83 14.94 -5.70
CA SER A 66 7.09 15.72 -6.70
C SER A 66 6.90 17.19 -6.30
N LEU A 67 7.26 17.56 -5.06
CA LEU A 67 7.14 18.92 -4.56
C LEU A 67 8.43 19.68 -4.86
N HIS A 68 8.29 20.82 -5.53
CA HIS A 68 9.42 21.66 -5.91
C HIS A 68 9.38 23.00 -5.18
N ALA A 69 10.55 23.57 -4.91
CA ALA A 69 10.69 24.89 -4.30
C ALA A 69 10.35 26.01 -5.30
N GLN A 70 10.67 25.80 -6.59
CA GLN A 70 10.27 26.67 -7.68
C GLN A 70 8.77 26.52 -7.94
N GLU A 71 8.07 27.64 -8.15
CA GLU A 71 6.62 27.65 -8.42
C GLU A 71 5.84 26.79 -7.41
N MET A 72 6.08 27.04 -6.11
CA MET A 72 5.56 26.21 -5.02
C MET A 72 4.02 26.07 -5.03
N ALA A 73 3.30 27.06 -5.57
CA ALA A 73 1.85 26.99 -5.74
C ALA A 73 1.38 25.82 -6.63
N PHE A 74 2.21 25.34 -7.56
CA PHE A 74 1.87 24.18 -8.39
C PHE A 74 1.91 22.85 -7.62
N ASN A 75 2.48 22.83 -6.41
CA ASN A 75 2.49 21.64 -5.57
C ASN A 75 1.08 21.23 -5.13
N ASP A 76 0.15 22.18 -4.99
CA ASP A 76 -1.24 21.87 -4.64
C ASP A 76 -1.96 21.11 -5.77
N ILE A 77 -1.68 21.45 -7.03
CA ILE A 77 -2.19 20.73 -8.19
C ILE A 77 -1.66 19.29 -8.20
N ARG A 78 -0.35 19.11 -8.01
CA ARG A 78 0.29 17.79 -7.96
C ARG A 78 -0.28 16.94 -6.82
N THR A 79 -0.42 17.53 -5.65
CA THR A 79 -0.95 16.87 -4.45
C THR A 79 -2.41 16.51 -4.62
N THR A 80 -3.23 17.36 -5.24
CA THR A 80 -4.64 17.08 -5.52
C THR A 80 -4.81 15.86 -6.44
N LEU A 81 -4.03 15.78 -7.52
CA LEU A 81 -4.07 14.63 -8.42
C LEU A 81 -3.61 13.33 -7.73
N GLN A 82 -2.55 13.41 -6.93
CA GLN A 82 -2.05 12.26 -6.17
C GLN A 82 -3.04 11.81 -5.09
N ALA A 83 -3.73 12.74 -4.42
CA ALA A 83 -4.77 12.42 -3.45
C ALA A 83 -5.97 11.75 -4.14
N LEU A 84 -6.41 12.26 -5.29
CA LEU A 84 -7.50 11.67 -6.07
C LEU A 84 -7.21 10.23 -6.48
N MET A 85 -5.98 9.92 -6.91
CA MET A 85 -5.57 8.56 -7.26
C MET A 85 -5.46 7.61 -6.05
N ALA A 86 -5.38 8.15 -4.82
CA ALA A 86 -5.24 7.37 -3.60
C ALA A 86 -6.58 6.99 -2.94
N LEU A 87 -7.66 7.71 -3.26
CA LEU A 87 -9.04 7.40 -2.84
C LEU A 87 -9.53 6.09 -3.46
#